data_AF-A0A959N4Y3-F1
#
_entry.id   AF-A0A959N4Y3-F1
#
_cell.length_a   1.000
_cell.length_b   1.000
_cell.length_c   1.000
_cell.angle_alpha   90.00
_cell.angle_beta   90.00
_cell.angle_gamma   90.00
#
_symmetry.space_group_name_H-M   'P 1'
#
loop_
_entity.id
_entity.type
_entity.pdbx_description
1 polymer ?
#
loop_
_entity_poly.entity_id
_entity_poly.type
_entity_poly.pdbx_seq_one_letter_code
_entity_poly.pdbx_strand_id
1 'polypeptide(L)'
;MNKQEFKDLAKDYNVIPVYETITADLLTPVLAYLRIREKGKFTFLLESVEGIGRLARYSFIGHSPSSTIISDQHKIIISDEKNTQELDSKLLDF
;
A
#
# COMPACT_ATOMS: atom_id res chain seq x y z
N MET A 1 4.64 18.22 3.86
CA MET A 1 4.17 18.30 5.26
C MET A 1 5.34 18.58 6.17
N ASN A 2 5.24 19.55 7.07
CA ASN A 2 6.28 19.80 8.08
C ASN A 2 5.96 19.12 9.43
N LYS A 3 6.95 19.02 10.31
CA LYS A 3 6.81 18.33 11.61
C LYS A 3 5.71 18.92 12.50
N GLN A 4 5.51 20.24 12.46
CA GLN A 4 4.51 20.90 13.28
C GLN A 4 3.10 20.58 12.77
N GLU A 5 2.90 20.70 11.46
CA GLU A 5 1.65 20.34 10.79
C GLU A 5 1.25 18.87 11.06
N PHE A 6 2.21 17.93 10.99
CA PHE A 6 1.95 16.53 11.36
C PHE A 6 1.48 16.39 12.81
N LYS A 7 2.13 17.07 13.76
CA LYS A 7 1.76 17.01 15.19
C LYS A 7 0.37 17.56 15.46
N ASP A 8 -0.03 18.59 14.72
CA ASP A 8 -1.34 19.18 14.87
C ASP A 8 -2.42 18.23 14.33
N LEU A 9 -2.21 17.64 13.14
CA LEU A 9 -3.10 16.60 12.60
C LEU A 9 -3.18 15.35 13.49
N ALA A 10 -2.07 14.96 14.14
CA ALA A 10 -2.00 13.77 15.00
C ALA A 10 -2.86 13.86 16.27
N LYS A 11 -3.40 15.04 16.59
CA LYS A 11 -4.38 15.20 17.68
C LYS A 11 -5.75 14.65 17.30
N ASP A 12 -6.10 14.73 16.01
CA ASP A 12 -7.45 14.46 15.53
C ASP A 12 -7.54 13.19 14.65
N TYR A 13 -6.42 12.74 14.08
CA TYR A 13 -6.38 11.61 13.13
C TYR A 13 -5.42 10.51 13.56
N ASN A 14 -5.82 9.25 13.33
CA ASN A 14 -5.03 8.05 13.62
C ASN A 14 -4.15 7.60 12.44
N VAL A 15 -4.39 8.10 11.23
CA VAL A 15 -3.59 7.83 10.02
C VAL A 15 -3.37 9.14 9.26
N ILE A 16 -2.10 9.50 9.07
CA ILE A 16 -1.70 10.75 8.44
C ILE A 16 -0.69 10.43 7.33
N PRO A 17 -1.02 10.67 6.04
CA PRO A 17 -0.10 10.40 4.95
C PRO A 17 1.02 11.45 4.93
N VAL A 18 2.26 10.98 5.08
CA VAL A 18 3.46 11.80 4.85
C VAL A 18 3.97 11.48 3.46
N TYR A 19 3.99 12.49 2.59
CA TYR A 19 4.36 12.32 1.19
C TYR A 19 5.18 13.50 0.68
N GLU A 20 5.84 13.27 -0.45
CA GLU A 20 6.51 14.27 -1.26
C GLU A 20 6.15 14.04 -2.73
N THR A 21 6.10 15.12 -3.51
CA THR A 21 5.90 15.04 -4.96
C THR A 21 7.26 15.16 -5.64
N ILE A 22 7.61 14.16 -6.43
CA ILE A 22 8.87 14.12 -7.18
C ILE A 22 8.58 14.15 -8.68
N THR A 23 9.50 14.73 -9.46
CA THR A 23 9.44 14.67 -10.93
C THR A 23 9.78 13.25 -11.39
N ALA A 24 8.91 12.67 -12.22
CA ALA A 24 9.03 11.30 -12.68
C ALA A 24 8.82 11.18 -14.19
N ASP A 25 9.10 12.24 -14.95
CA ASP A 25 8.81 12.36 -16.39
C ASP A 25 9.46 11.25 -17.24
N LEU A 26 10.55 10.65 -16.74
CA LEU A 26 11.27 9.54 -17.40
C LEU A 26 10.84 8.15 -16.92
N LEU A 27 9.85 8.06 -16.02
CA LEU A 27 9.37 6.80 -15.49
C LEU A 27 7.98 6.52 -16.03
N THR A 28 7.84 5.39 -16.72
CA THR A 28 6.53 4.76 -16.84
C THR A 28 6.16 4.10 -15.50
N PRO A 29 4.87 3.91 -15.17
CA PRO A 29 4.47 3.25 -13.93
C PRO A 29 5.15 1.89 -13.70
N VAL A 30 5.26 1.08 -14.77
CA VAL A 30 5.97 -0.20 -14.73
C VAL A 30 7.44 -0.02 -14.37
N LEU A 31 8.14 0.95 -14.96
CA LEU A 31 9.55 1.20 -14.64
C LEU A 31 9.73 1.69 -13.20
N ALA A 32 8.83 2.55 -12.70
CA ALA A 32 8.83 2.99 -11.31
C ALA A 32 8.62 1.79 -10.35
N TYR A 33 7.66 0.91 -10.65
CA TYR A 33 7.41 -0.30 -9.88
C TYR A 33 8.63 -1.23 -9.83
N LEU A 34 9.28 -1.49 -10.97
CA LEU A 34 10.48 -2.33 -11.03
C LEU A 34 11.60 -1.82 -10.12
N ARG A 35 11.79 -0.49 -10.02
CA ARG A 35 12.80 0.12 -9.15
C ARG A 35 12.47 0.01 -7.66
N ILE A 36 11.19 0.09 -7.31
CA ILE A 36 10.73 0.06 -5.90
C ILE A 36 10.64 -1.37 -5.39
N ARG A 37 10.20 -2.33 -6.23
CA ARG A 37 9.89 -3.70 -5.78
C ARG A 37 11.11 -4.47 -5.27
N GLU A 38 12.30 -4.21 -5.82
CA GLU A 38 13.53 -4.94 -5.47
C GLU A 38 13.90 -4.84 -3.99
N LYS A 39 13.40 -3.80 -3.31
CA LYS A 39 13.78 -3.48 -1.93
C LYS A 39 12.86 -4.08 -0.87
N GLY A 40 11.84 -4.86 -1.24
CA GLY A 40 10.80 -5.23 -0.27
C GLY A 40 9.89 -6.37 -0.67
N LYS A 41 8.99 -6.72 0.25
CA LYS A 41 8.04 -7.83 0.14
C LYS A 41 6.62 -7.31 -0.04
N PHE A 42 5.70 -8.18 -0.45
CA PHE A 42 4.27 -7.88 -0.64
C PHE A 42 4.06 -6.64 -1.51
N THR A 43 4.71 -6.63 -2.68
CA THR A 43 4.70 -5.50 -3.61
C THR A 43 3.59 -5.65 -4.63
N PHE A 44 3.03 -4.53 -5.08
CA PHE A 44 2.02 -4.51 -6.13
C PHE A 44 2.14 -3.26 -7.01
N LEU A 45 1.63 -3.39 -8.23
CA LEU A 45 1.33 -2.30 -9.14
C LEU A 45 -0.13 -2.46 -9.57
N LEU A 46 -0.96 -1.46 -9.31
CA LEU A 46 -2.35 -1.41 -9.75
C LEU A 46 -2.48 -0.31 -10.80
N GLU A 47 -2.94 -0.70 -11.99
CA GLU A 47 -3.24 0.23 -13.08
C GLU A 47 -4.68 -0.01 -13.52
N SER A 48 -5.37 1.06 -13.90
CA SER A 48 -6.71 1.00 -14.47
C SER A 48 -6.68 1.35 -15.96
N VAL A 49 -7.66 0.85 -16.70
CA VAL A 49 -7.87 1.16 -18.12
C VAL A 49 -9.21 1.87 -18.30
N GLU A 50 -9.19 3.03 -18.96
CA GLU A 50 -10.38 3.79 -19.32
C GLU A 50 -10.71 3.54 -20.80
N GLY A 51 -11.59 2.59 -21.08
CA GLY A 51 -11.95 2.22 -22.45
C GLY A 51 -10.84 1.47 -23.20
N ILE A 52 -10.92 1.44 -24.53
CA ILE A 52 -9.98 0.68 -25.36
C ILE A 52 -8.68 1.47 -25.50
N GLY A 53 -7.63 1.00 -24.82
CA GLY A 53 -6.24 1.45 -25.06
C GLY A 53 -5.83 2.77 -24.39
N ARG A 54 -6.63 3.33 -23.48
CA ARG A 54 -6.20 4.46 -22.65
C ARG A 54 -5.97 4.00 -21.22
N LEU A 55 -4.74 4.20 -20.73
CA LEU A 55 -4.45 4.06 -19.30
C LEU A 55 -5.20 5.13 -18.52
N ALA A 56 -5.69 4.76 -17.35
CA ALA A 56 -6.25 5.72 -16.41
C ALA A 56 -5.16 6.72 -15.95
N ARG A 57 -5.61 7.84 -15.37
CA ARG A 57 -4.71 8.94 -14.94
C ARG A 57 -3.73 8.54 -13.84
N TYR A 58 -4.02 7.50 -13.07
CA TYR A 58 -3.26 7.12 -11.89
C TYR A 58 -2.91 5.64 -11.89
N SER A 59 -1.69 5.35 -11.45
CA SER A 59 -1.21 4.01 -11.10
C SER A 59 -0.79 4.02 -9.63
N PHE A 60 -1.05 2.93 -8.90
CA PHE A 60 -0.72 2.80 -7.48
C PHE A 60 0.36 1.73 -7.29
N ILE A 61 1.42 2.07 -6.58
CA ILE A 61 2.50 1.14 -6.22
C ILE A 61 2.47 0.94 -4.71
N GLY A 62 2.38 -0.32 -4.29
CA GLY A 62 2.49 -0.74 -2.89
C GLY A 62 3.78 -1.51 -2.65
N HIS A 63 4.37 -1.31 -1.49
CA HIS A 63 5.65 -1.91 -1.12
C HIS A 63 5.78 -1.98 0.40
N SER A 64 6.27 -3.12 0.93
CA SER A 64 6.64 -3.31 2.34
C SER A 64 5.59 -2.78 3.32
N PRO A 65 4.38 -3.37 3.34
CA PRO A 65 3.33 -2.93 4.25
C PRO A 65 3.77 -3.12 5.71
N SER A 66 3.30 -2.25 6.61
CA SER A 66 3.57 -2.36 8.04
C SER A 66 2.85 -3.55 8.70
N SER A 67 1.82 -4.08 8.06
CA SER A 67 1.12 -5.28 8.48
C SER A 67 0.46 -5.98 7.29
N THR A 68 0.32 -7.29 7.34
CA THR A 68 -0.39 -8.12 6.37
C THR A 68 -1.50 -8.90 7.04
N ILE A 69 -2.63 -9.03 6.34
CA ILE A 69 -3.73 -9.91 6.72
C ILE A 69 -3.85 -10.96 5.62
N ILE A 70 -3.65 -12.22 5.97
CA ILE A 70 -3.71 -13.36 5.04
C ILE A 70 -4.78 -14.30 5.56
N SER A 71 -5.78 -14.60 4.74
CA SER A 71 -6.85 -15.53 5.09
C SER A 71 -6.81 -16.76 4.21
N ASP A 72 -7.06 -17.91 4.81
CA ASP A 72 -7.60 -19.07 4.10
C ASP A 72 -9.04 -19.35 4.55
N GLN A 73 -9.57 -20.54 4.26
CA GLN A 73 -10.96 -20.90 4.57
C GLN A 73 -11.27 -21.05 6.07
N HIS A 74 -10.28 -21.16 6.96
CA HIS A 74 -10.50 -21.44 8.38
C HIS A 74 -9.67 -20.57 9.32
N LYS A 75 -8.63 -19.90 8.80
CA LYS A 75 -7.78 -19.03 9.60
C LYS A 75 -7.50 -17.71 8.94
N ILE A 76 -7.34 -16.70 9.79
CA ILE A 76 -6.77 -15.39 9.46
C ILE A 76 -5.44 -15.25 10.19
N ILE A 77 -4.40 -14.91 9.44
CA ILE A 77 -3.07 -14.60 9.95
C ILE A 77 -2.86 -13.10 9.80
N ILE A 78 -2.72 -12.40 10.93
CA ILE A 78 -2.39 -10.97 10.99
C ILE A 78 -0.94 -10.87 11.45
N SER A 79 -0.07 -10.36 10.58
CA SER A 79 1.35 -10.17 10.88
C SER A 79 1.70 -8.69 10.81
N ASP A 80 2.40 -8.18 11.82
CA ASP A 80 3.12 -6.90 11.79
C ASP A 80 4.63 -7.16 11.97
N GLU A 81 5.47 -6.12 12.05
CA GLU A 81 6.93 -6.30 12.20
C GLU A 81 7.36 -7.07 13.47
N LYS A 82 6.52 -7.10 14.51
CA LYS A 82 6.86 -7.61 15.84
C LYS A 82 6.08 -8.85 16.21
N ASN A 83 4.86 -8.99 15.70
CA ASN A 83 3.89 -9.97 16.13
C ASN A 83 3.25 -10.67 14.93
N THR A 84 2.87 -11.93 15.15
CA THR A 84 1.94 -12.65 14.28
C THR A 84 0.85 -13.23 15.15
N GLN A 85 -0.40 -12.95 14.78
CA GLN A 85 -1.60 -13.42 15.45
C GLN A 85 -2.38 -14.31 14.48
N GLU A 86 -2.89 -15.42 15.01
CA GLU A 86 -3.73 -16.37 14.27
C GLU A 86 -5.13 -16.39 14.89
N LEU A 87 -6.15 -16.34 14.05
CA LEU A 87 -7.55 -16.34 14.43
C LEU A 87 -8.27 -17.46 13.68
N ASP A 88 -8.90 -18.38 14.40
CA ASP A 88 -9.77 -19.44 13.84
C ASP A 88 -11.10 -18.82 13.37
N SER A 89 -11.06 -18.20 12.19
CA SER A 89 -12.18 -17.48 11.59
C SER A 89 -11.96 -17.32 10.08
N LYS A 90 -13.01 -16.87 9.38
CA LYS A 90 -12.98 -16.54 7.96
C LYS A 90 -12.96 -15.03 7.78
N LEU A 91 -12.16 -14.54 6.84
CA LEU A 91 -12.12 -13.10 6.54
C LEU A 91 -13.37 -12.61 5.79
N LEU A 92 -13.93 -13.47 4.94
CA LEU A 92 -15.10 -13.16 4.10
C LEU A 92 -16.16 -14.23 4.33
N ASP A 93 -17.15 -13.91 5.17
CA ASP A 93 -18.37 -14.70 5.37
C ASP A 93 -19.53 -13.98 4.67
N PHE A 94 -19.71 -14.26 3.38
CA PHE A 94 -20.91 -13.84 2.63
C PHE A 94 -21.89 -14.99 2.51
#